data_AF-A0A6B2UV20-F1
#
_entry.id   AF-A0A6B2UV20-F1
#
_cell.length_a   1.000
_cell.length_b   1.000
_cell.length_c   1.000
_cell.angle_alpha   90.00
_cell.angle_beta   90.00
_cell.angle_gamma   90.00
#
_symmetry.space_group_name_H-M   'P 1'
#
loop_
_entity.id
_entity.type
_entity.pdbx_description
1 polymer ?
#
loop_
_entity_poly.entity_id
_entity_poly.type
_entity_poly.pdbx_seq_one_letter_code
_entity_poly.pdbx_strand_id
1 'polypeptide(L)' 'LPAAADVILVGSPHADPAQAKALDALLDAHPDALVVCLGWPAGPGDLPRARRIVFTYGDARPNARALADLLTGA' A
#
# COMPACT_ATOMS: atom_id res chain seq x y z
N LEU A 1 13.79 -8.86 -5.43
CA LEU A 1 12.36 -8.73 -5.02
C LEU A 1 11.76 -10.13 -4.95
N PRO A 2 10.72 -10.36 -4.12
CA PRO A 2 10.05 -11.66 -4.06
C PRO A 2 9.54 -12.10 -5.45
N ALA A 3 9.37 -13.41 -5.65
CA ALA A 3 8.92 -13.95 -6.94
C ALA A 3 7.48 -13.49 -7.28
N ALA A 4 6.64 -13.30 -6.26
CA ALA A 4 5.34 -12.67 -6.35
C ALA A 4 5.04 -11.91 -5.05
N ALA A 5 4.42 -10.74 -5.16
CA ALA A 5 3.87 -10.01 -4.03
C ALA A 5 2.39 -9.73 -4.30
N ASP A 6 1.51 -10.32 -3.51
CA ASP A 6 0.06 -10.08 -3.60
C ASP A 6 -0.34 -8.81 -2.84
N VAL A 7 0.43 -8.45 -1.81
CA VAL A 7 0.19 -7.27 -0.95
C VAL A 7 1.49 -6.51 -0.75
N ILE A 8 1.43 -5.19 -0.92
CA ILE A 8 2.55 -4.26 -0.69
C ILE A 8 2.13 -3.27 0.38
N LEU A 9 2.87 -3.21 1.48
CA LEU A 9 2.66 -2.21 2.53
C LEU A 9 3.54 -0.99 2.26
N VAL A 10 2.96 0.21 2.32
CA VAL A 10 3.70 1.48 2.18
C VAL A 10 3.28 2.46 3.28
N GLY A 11 4.21 3.34 3.67
CA GLY A 11 3.95 4.41 4.62
C GLY A 11 3.24 5.58 3.95
N SER A 12 3.99 6.65 3.72
CA SER A 12 3.52 7.89 3.08
C SER A 12 4.35 8.18 1.83
N PRO A 13 4.16 7.46 0.71
CA PRO A 13 5.02 7.59 -0.46
C PRO A 13 4.98 9.00 -1.09
N HIS A 14 3.91 9.77 -0.89
CA HIS A 14 3.85 11.17 -1.31
C HIS A 14 4.87 12.07 -0.58
N ALA A 15 5.30 11.69 0.63
CA ALA A 15 6.24 12.46 1.46
C ALA A 15 7.68 11.97 1.35
N ASP A 16 7.91 10.79 0.75
CA ASP A 16 9.23 10.17 0.60
C ASP A 16 9.44 9.71 -0.86
N PRO A 17 10.21 10.48 -1.67
CA PRO A 17 10.51 10.12 -3.05
C PRO A 17 11.23 8.79 -3.23
N ALA A 18 12.03 8.36 -2.24
CA ALA A 18 12.70 7.06 -2.29
C ALA A 18 11.71 5.92 -2.12
N GLN A 19 10.74 6.07 -1.20
CA GLN A 19 9.63 5.13 -1.04
C GLN A 19 8.74 5.08 -2.29
N ALA A 20 8.41 6.24 -2.88
CA ALA A 20 7.65 6.30 -4.13
C ALA A 20 8.34 5.53 -5.26
N LYS A 21 9.65 5.74 -5.45
CA LYS A 21 10.43 5.01 -6.46
C LYS A 21 10.49 3.51 -6.19
N ALA A 22 10.61 3.10 -4.92
CA ALA A 22 10.61 1.69 -4.55
C ALA A 22 9.24 1.04 -4.82
N LEU A 23 8.14 1.74 -4.52
CA LEU A 23 6.80 1.31 -4.84
C LEU A 23 6.58 1.17 -6.35
N ASP A 24 7.07 2.11 -7.15
CA ASP A 24 6.99 2.05 -8.61
C ASP A 24 7.64 0.78 -9.17
N ALA A 25 8.85 0.45 -8.69
CA ALA A 25 9.55 -0.76 -9.11
C ALA A 25 8.81 -2.05 -8.69
N LEU A 26 8.14 -2.05 -7.53
CA LEU A 26 7.31 -3.16 -7.09
C LEU A 26 6.06 -3.30 -7.97
N LEU A 27 5.41 -2.19 -8.34
CA LEU A 27 4.23 -2.19 -9.21
C LEU A 27 4.56 -2.55 -10.67
N ASP A 28 5.79 -2.27 -11.13
CA ASP A 28 6.27 -2.77 -12.42
C ASP A 28 6.35 -4.30 -12.45
N ALA A 29 6.83 -4.90 -11.36
CA ALA A 29 6.96 -6.35 -11.23
C ALA A 29 5.64 -7.05 -10.86
N HIS A 30 4.76 -6.36 -10.14
CA HIS A 30 3.53 -6.90 -9.56
C HIS A 30 2.35 -5.93 -9.76
N PRO A 31 1.90 -5.71 -11.01
CA PRO A 31 0.91 -4.68 -11.34
C PRO A 31 -0.47 -4.91 -10.71
N ASP A 32 -0.77 -6.13 -10.28
CA ASP A 32 -2.05 -6.51 -9.67
C ASP A 32 -1.99 -6.63 -8.14
N ALA A 33 -0.84 -6.35 -7.53
CA ALA A 33 -0.68 -6.33 -6.08
C ALA A 33 -1.64 -5.31 -5.44
N LEU A 34 -2.18 -5.67 -4.28
CA LEU A 34 -2.91 -4.74 -3.43
C LEU A 34 -1.91 -3.84 -2.69
N VAL A 35 -2.01 -2.54 -2.91
CA VAL A 35 -1.24 -1.56 -2.13
C VAL A 35 -2.02 -1.19 -0.88
N VAL A 36 -1.40 -1.36 0.28
CA VAL A 36 -1.92 -0.91 1.57
C VAL A 36 -1.12 0.30 2.00
N CYS A 37 -1.76 1.46 2.02
CA CYS A 37 -1.17 2.70 2.48
C CYS A 37 -1.46 2.90 3.97
N LEU A 38 -0.39 2.84 4.76
CA LEU A 38 -0.42 2.99 6.21
C LEU A 38 -0.45 4.46 6.63
N GLY A 39 0.11 5.34 5.79
CA GLY A 39 0.12 6.78 6.00
C GLY A 39 -1.22 7.45 5.69
N TRP A 40 -1.27 8.75 5.94
CA TRP A 40 -2.41 9.58 5.59
C TRP A 40 -2.42 9.88 4.09
N PRO A 41 -3.51 9.65 3.34
CA PRO A 41 -3.57 10.09 1.95
C PRO A 41 -3.52 11.62 1.87
N ALA A 42 -2.56 12.17 1.13
CA ALA A 42 -2.46 13.59 0.84
C ALA A 42 -3.43 14.03 -0.26
N GLY A 43 -3.94 13.10 -1.09
CA GLY A 43 -5.01 13.35 -2.05
C GLY A 43 -5.33 12.17 -2.97
N PRO A 44 -6.27 12.37 -3.92
CA PRO A 44 -6.70 11.33 -4.88
C PRO A 44 -5.61 10.88 -5.87
N GLY A 45 -4.45 11.55 -5.88
CA GLY A 45 -3.31 11.28 -6.77
C GLY A 45 -2.10 10.64 -6.07
N ASP A 46 -2.21 10.24 -4.81
CA ASP A 46 -1.06 9.75 -4.03
C ASP A 46 -0.44 8.45 -4.56
N LEU A 47 -1.27 7.60 -5.17
CA LEU A 47 -0.89 6.26 -5.63
C LEU A 47 -1.40 6.02 -7.06
N PRO A 48 -0.99 6.84 -8.05
CA PRO A 48 -1.65 6.90 -9.36
C PRO A 48 -1.43 5.63 -10.20
N ARG A 49 -0.43 4.82 -9.83
CA ARG A 49 -0.08 3.57 -10.52
C ARG A 49 -0.71 2.33 -9.89
N ALA A 50 -1.20 2.42 -8.66
CA ALA A 50 -1.78 1.29 -7.95
C ALA A 50 -3.22 1.04 -8.43
N ARG A 51 -3.50 -0.18 -8.92
CA ARG A 51 -4.85 -0.56 -9.39
C ARG A 51 -5.82 -0.87 -8.26
N ARG A 52 -5.29 -1.33 -7.13
CA ARG A 52 -6.03 -1.77 -5.96
C ARG A 52 -5.37 -1.14 -4.74
N ILE A 53 -6.15 -0.44 -3.94
CA ILE A 53 -5.64 0.33 -2.82
C ILE A 53 -6.54 0.15 -1.61
N VAL A 54 -5.93 -0.03 -0.44
CA VAL A 54 -6.57 0.15 0.87
C VAL A 54 -5.79 1.21 1.64
N PHE A 55 -6.50 2.20 2.18
CA PHE A 55 -5.93 3.16 3.12
C PHE A 55 -6.31 2.75 4.53
N THR A 56 -5.32 2.49 5.39
CA THR A 56 -5.58 2.16 6.80
C THR A 56 -5.64 3.40 7.69
N TYR A 57 -5.22 4.57 7.18
CA TYR A 57 -5.20 5.85 7.91
C TYR A 57 -4.41 5.78 9.23
N GLY A 58 -3.34 4.99 9.25
CA GLY A 58 -2.49 4.75 10.41
C GLY A 58 -1.93 3.33 10.42
N ASP A 59 -0.82 3.15 11.15
CA ASP A 59 -0.09 1.89 11.33
C ASP A 59 -0.29 1.28 12.74
N ALA A 60 -1.20 1.86 13.53
CA ALA A 60 -1.50 1.36 14.87
C ALA A 60 -2.18 -0.03 14.83
N ARG A 61 -2.07 -0.75 15.95
CA ARG A 61 -2.61 -2.12 16.08
C ARG A 61 -4.10 -2.25 15.69
N PRO A 62 -5.01 -1.33 16.05
CA PRO A 62 -6.41 -1.42 15.63
C PRO A 62 -6.57 -1.39 14.11
N ASN A 63 -5.81 -0.55 13.42
CA ASN A 63 -5.81 -0.44 11.96
C ASN A 63 -5.32 -1.73 11.31
N ALA A 64 -4.21 -2.29 11.82
CA ALA A 64 -3.69 -3.56 11.35
C ALA A 64 -4.69 -4.72 11.55
N ARG A 65 -5.41 -4.72 12.67
CA ARG A 65 -6.45 -5.71 12.94
C ARG A 65 -7.62 -5.59 11.96
N ALA A 66 -8.14 -4.39 11.77
CA ALA A 66 -9.24 -4.13 10.84
C ALA A 66 -8.85 -4.48 9.39
N LEU A 67 -7.60 -4.18 8.99
CA LEU A 67 -7.07 -4.59 7.69
C LEU A 67 -7.03 -6.11 7.57
N ALA A 68 -6.51 -6.82 8.58
CA ALA A 68 -6.46 -8.28 8.56
C ALA A 68 -7.85 -8.89 8.41
N ASP A 69 -8.81 -8.45 9.23
CA ASP A 69 -10.20 -8.92 9.19
C ASP A 69 -10.83 -8.64 7.80
N LEU A 70 -10.58 -7.45 7.21
CA LEU A 70 -11.02 -7.09 5.86
C LEU A 70 -10.42 -8.02 4.77
N LEU A 71 -9.12 -8.31 4.84
CA LEU A 71 -8.43 -9.10 3.82
C LEU A 71 -8.77 -10.59 3.90
N THR A 72 -9.06 -11.10 5.09
CA THR A 72 -9.33 -12.53 5.29
C THR A 72 -10.81 -12.86 5.43
N GLY A 73 -11.69 -11.85 5.58
CA GLY A 73 -13.12 -12.05 5.83
C GLY A 73 -13.42 -12.67 7.20
N ALA A 74 -12.55 -12.41 8.19
CA ALA A 74 -12.66 -12.95 9.55
C ALA A 74 -13.58 -12.10 10.45
#